data_AF-Q64AW9-F1
#
_entry.id   AF-Q64AW9-F1
#
_cell.length_a   1.000
_cell.length_b   1.000
_cell.length_c   1.000
_cell.angle_alpha   90.00
_cell.angle_beta   90.00
_cell.angle_gamma   90.00
#
_symmetry.space_group_name_H-M   'P 1'
#
loop_
_entity.id
_entity.type
_entity.pdbx_description
1 polymer ?
#
loop_
_entity_poly.entity_id
_entity_poly.type
_entity_poly.pdbx_seq_one_letter_code
_entity_poly.pdbx_strand_id
1 'polypeptide(L)'
;MVVNQLKAEFFWRDPYKNEVDVVMTNGEPVPIEVKYGKIDTKGLLAFMNRFKVEQGYVISRDKEETQKIGGKRISVVPAFKFFLVSRDRLKG
;
A
#
# COMPACT_ATOMS: atom_id res chain seq x y z
N MET A 1 11.76 -9.65 -6.84
CA MET A 1 10.72 -9.78 -5.80
C MET A 1 10.56 -8.44 -5.10
N VAL A 2 9.52 -7.67 -5.44
CA VAL A 2 9.27 -6.30 -4.90
C VAL A 2 9.09 -6.31 -3.38
N VAL A 3 8.43 -7.37 -2.88
CA VAL A 3 8.12 -7.57 -1.46
C VAL A 3 9.38 -7.68 -0.58
N ASN A 4 10.52 -8.16 -1.10
CA ASN A 4 11.76 -8.27 -0.31
C ASN A 4 12.48 -6.93 -0.08
N GLN A 5 12.20 -5.91 -0.91
CA GLN A 5 12.79 -4.58 -0.74
C GLN A 5 12.04 -3.73 0.28
N LEU A 6 10.79 -4.09 0.53
CA LEU A 6 10.05 -3.70 1.71
C LEU A 6 10.58 -4.60 2.82
N LYS A 7 11.45 -4.11 3.73
CA LYS A 7 11.77 -4.84 4.97
C LYS A 7 10.43 -5.17 5.64
N ALA A 8 9.93 -6.39 5.48
CA ALA A 8 8.48 -6.64 5.53
C ALA A 8 7.96 -6.47 6.96
N GLU A 9 7.37 -5.30 7.22
CA GLU A 9 6.54 -5.08 8.38
C GLU A 9 5.14 -5.55 7.98
N PHE A 10 4.79 -6.73 8.47
CA PHE A 10 3.47 -7.38 8.55
C PHE A 10 2.57 -7.50 7.30
N PHE A 11 2.08 -8.72 7.08
CA PHE A 11 0.93 -8.99 6.20
C PHE A 11 -0.36 -8.92 7.02
N TRP A 12 -1.48 -8.53 6.40
CA TRP A 12 -2.78 -8.59 7.04
C TRP A 12 -3.81 -9.30 6.18
N ARG A 13 -4.64 -10.12 6.83
CA ARG A 13 -5.77 -10.81 6.23
C ARG A 13 -6.91 -10.92 7.25
N ASP A 14 -8.15 -10.73 6.79
CA ASP A 14 -9.35 -10.91 7.63
C ASP A 14 -10.10 -12.23 7.32
N PRO A 15 -11.08 -12.63 8.15
CA PRO A 15 -11.90 -13.82 7.91
C PRO A 15 -12.72 -13.79 6.60
N TYR A 16 -12.99 -12.60 6.05
CA TYR A 16 -13.68 -12.41 4.78
C TYR A 16 -12.74 -12.50 3.56
N LYS A 17 -11.48 -12.89 3.80
CA LYS A 17 -10.41 -13.03 2.81
C LYS A 17 -10.00 -11.71 2.15
N ASN A 18 -10.28 -10.57 2.79
CA ASN A 18 -9.62 -9.33 2.41
C ASN A 18 -8.17 -9.40 2.89
N GLU A 19 -7.23 -8.95 2.07
CA GLU A 19 -5.80 -8.98 2.37
C GLU A 19 -5.11 -7.70 1.87
N VAL A 20 -3.96 -7.39 2.46
CA VAL A 20 -3.02 -6.38 1.95
C VAL A 20 -1.62 -6.96 1.94
N ASP A 21 -0.83 -6.63 0.91
CA ASP A 21 0.48 -7.24 0.69
C ASP A 21 1.49 -6.81 1.74
N VAL A 22 1.43 -5.57 2.24
CA VAL A 22 2.35 -5.03 3.26
C VAL A 22 1.63 -4.01 4.15
N VAL A 23 2.01 -3.95 5.42
CA VAL A 23 1.54 -2.94 6.39
C VAL A 23 2.73 -2.22 7.02
N MET A 24 3.02 -1.00 6.58
CA MET A 24 4.08 -0.22 7.25
C MET A 24 3.64 0.16 8.67
N THR A 25 4.49 -0.10 9.67
CA THR A 25 4.16 0.12 11.09
C THR A 25 5.01 1.19 11.79
N ASN A 26 5.82 1.92 11.04
CA ASN A 26 6.59 3.06 11.53
C ASN A 26 5.70 4.31 11.73
N GLY A 27 4.67 4.18 12.58
CA GLY A 27 3.63 5.19 12.83
C GLY A 27 2.22 4.61 12.76
N GLU A 28 1.27 5.39 12.27
CA GLU A 28 -0.07 4.90 11.92
C GLU A 28 0.05 3.78 10.87
N PRO A 29 -0.67 2.65 10.99
CA PRO A 29 -0.50 1.53 10.10
C PRO A 29 -0.97 1.87 8.67
N VAL A 30 -0.06 1.78 7.70
CA VAL A 30 -0.35 2.12 6.31
C VAL A 30 -0.39 0.86 5.45
N PRO A 31 -1.56 0.51 4.86
CA PRO A 31 -1.65 -0.62 3.95
C PRO A 31 -1.06 -0.29 2.56
N ILE A 32 -0.39 -1.27 1.97
CA ILE A 32 0.15 -1.22 0.62
C ILE A 32 -0.28 -2.47 -0.14
N GLU A 33 -0.76 -2.30 -1.38
CA GLU A 33 -0.93 -3.37 -2.35
C GLU A 33 -0.02 -3.16 -3.57
N VAL A 34 0.51 -4.24 -4.15
CA VAL A 34 1.30 -4.22 -5.39
C VAL A 34 0.47 -4.81 -6.52
N LYS A 35 0.16 -4.01 -7.55
CA LYS A 35 -0.69 -4.43 -8.67
C LYS A 35 -0.04 -4.13 -10.03
N TYR A 36 -0.02 -5.15 -10.90
CA TYR A 36 0.47 -5.02 -12.29
C TYR A 36 -0.65 -4.86 -13.33
N GLY A 37 -1.91 -4.99 -12.93
CA GLY A 37 -3.07 -4.97 -13.82
C GLY A 37 -4.17 -4.04 -13.33
N LYS A 38 -5.42 -4.51 -13.36
CA LYS A 38 -6.56 -3.75 -12.80
C LYS A 38 -6.32 -3.50 -11.31
N ILE A 39 -6.49 -2.25 -10.90
CA ILE A 39 -6.41 -1.84 -9.51
C ILE A 39 -7.74 -2.22 -8.85
N ASP A 40 -7.68 -3.15 -7.91
CA ASP A 40 -8.76 -3.44 -6.96
C ASP A 40 -8.33 -2.89 -5.60
N THR A 41 -9.18 -2.08 -4.98
CA THR A 41 -8.91 -1.42 -3.70
C THR A 41 -9.72 -2.01 -2.56
N LYS A 42 -10.45 -3.12 -2.78
CA LYS A 42 -11.31 -3.73 -1.76
C LYS A 42 -10.54 -4.14 -0.50
N GLY A 43 -9.41 -4.84 -0.66
CA GLY A 43 -8.55 -5.28 0.45
C GLY A 43 -8.01 -4.08 1.24
N LEU A 44 -7.41 -3.15 0.52
CA LEU A 44 -6.95 -1.86 1.03
C LEU A 44 -8.03 -1.11 1.84
N LEU A 45 -9.23 -0.90 1.26
CA LEU A 45 -10.32 -0.19 1.92
C LEU A 45 -10.84 -0.93 3.15
N ALA A 46 -10.90 -2.26 3.12
CA ALA A 46 -11.29 -3.08 4.27
C ALA A 46 -10.31 -2.89 5.43
N PHE A 47 -9.00 -2.92 5.15
CA PHE A 47 -7.96 -2.59 6.13
C PHE A 47 -8.16 -1.19 6.70
N MET A 48 -8.26 -0.19 5.81
CA MET A 48 -8.37 1.22 6.21
C MET A 48 -9.57 1.48 7.12
N ASN A 49 -10.72 0.88 6.81
CA ASN A 49 -11.91 0.93 7.65
C ASN A 49 -11.69 0.27 9.02
N ARG A 50 -11.08 -0.93 9.03
CA ARG A 50 -10.88 -1.73 10.25
C ARG A 50 -9.98 -1.03 11.27
N PHE A 51 -8.92 -0.38 10.78
CA PHE A 51 -7.91 0.28 11.59
C PHE A 51 -8.09 1.80 11.69
N LYS A 52 -9.15 2.34 11.05
CA LYS A 52 -9.51 3.76 11.05
C LYS A 52 -8.39 4.66 10.53
N VAL A 53 -7.74 4.23 9.45
CA VAL A 53 -6.66 4.98 8.80
C VAL A 53 -7.13 5.62 7.50
N GLU A 54 -6.61 6.80 7.20
CA GLU A 54 -7.09 7.62 6.07
C GLU A 54 -6.25 7.46 4.80
N GLN A 55 -5.01 6.97 4.90
CA GLN A 55 -4.06 6.87 3.80
C GLN A 55 -3.72 5.41 3.49
N GLY A 56 -3.71 5.05 2.21
CA GLY A 56 -3.18 3.79 1.70
C GLY A 56 -2.47 3.98 0.36
N TYR A 57 -1.73 2.95 -0.06
CA TYR A 57 -0.95 2.99 -1.31
C TYR A 57 -1.21 1.78 -2.19
N VAL A 58 -1.19 2.01 -3.50
CA VAL A 58 -1.09 0.95 -4.50
C VAL A 58 0.18 1.18 -5.31
N ILE A 59 1.10 0.23 -5.30
CA ILE A 59 2.26 0.23 -6.17
C ILE A 59 1.85 -0.36 -7.51
N SER A 60 1.78 0.49 -8.53
CA SER A 60 1.38 0.11 -9.88
C SER A 60 2.61 -0.16 -10.75
N ARG A 61 2.41 -0.75 -11.93
CA ARG A 61 3.49 -0.85 -12.93
C ARG A 61 3.97 0.53 -13.39
N ASP A 62 3.03 1.40 -13.76
CA ASP A 62 3.29 2.66 -14.48
C ASP A 62 2.26 3.78 -14.21
N LYS A 63 1.17 3.48 -13.50
CA LYS A 63 0.09 4.44 -13.23
C LYS A 63 0.39 5.31 -12.03
N GLU A 64 0.03 6.58 -12.14
CA GLU A 64 0.13 7.55 -11.07
C GLU A 64 -1.19 8.31 -10.96
N GLU A 65 -1.89 8.14 -9.86
CA GLU A 65 -3.17 8.79 -9.61
C GLU A 65 -3.49 8.82 -8.11
N THR A 66 -4.49 9.61 -7.73
CA THR A 66 -5.03 9.62 -6.37
C THR A 66 -6.52 9.36 -6.43
N GLN A 67 -6.97 8.32 -5.73
CA GLN A 67 -8.39 8.00 -5.59
C GLN A 67 -8.86 8.46 -4.20
N LYS A 68 -9.94 9.25 -4.17
CA LYS A 68 -10.60 9.68 -2.93
C LYS A 68 -11.92 8.94 -2.77
N ILE A 69 -12.07 8.15 -1.70
CA ILE A 69 -13.25 7.30 -1.49
C ILE A 69 -13.66 7.39 -0.02
N GLY A 70 -14.82 8.00 0.26
CA GLY A 70 -15.40 8.07 1.61
C GLY A 70 -14.43 8.63 2.66
N GLY A 71 -13.81 9.78 2.38
CA GLY A 71 -12.82 10.43 3.25
C GLY A 71 -11.41 9.84 3.19
N LYS A 72 -11.22 8.68 2.56
CA LYS A 72 -9.92 8.02 2.42
C LYS A 72 -9.19 8.46 1.16
N ARG A 73 -7.87 8.46 1.24
CA ARG A 73 -6.95 8.75 0.13
C ARG A 73 -6.13 7.51 -0.20
N ILE A 74 -6.25 7.05 -1.44
CA ILE A 74 -5.43 5.96 -1.99
C ILE A 74 -4.53 6.57 -3.05
N SER A 75 -3.22 6.51 -2.81
CA SER A 75 -2.21 6.99 -3.75
C SER A 75 -1.68 5.83 -4.57
N VAL A 76 -1.93 5.87 -5.87
CA VAL A 76 -1.37 4.91 -6.83
C VAL A 76 -0.04 5.46 -7.30
N VAL A 77 1.04 4.74 -7.06
CA VAL A 77 2.41 5.17 -7.32
C VAL A 77 3.09 4.16 -8.25
N PRO A 78 3.73 4.60 -9.34
CA PRO A 78 4.52 3.70 -10.18
C PRO A 78 5.67 3.07 -9.40
N ALA A 79 5.93 1.78 -9.63
CA ALA A 79 6.94 1.00 -8.92
C ALA A 79 8.34 1.66 -8.95
N PHE A 80 8.72 2.27 -10.08
CA PHE A 80 10.03 2.93 -10.19
C PHE A 80 10.17 4.13 -9.23
N LYS A 81 9.10 4.91 -8.99
CA LYS A 81 9.12 6.01 -8.01
C LYS A 81 9.24 5.49 -6.60
N PHE A 82 8.54 4.39 -6.31
CA PHE A 82 8.60 3.75 -5.00
C PHE A 82 10.03 3.29 -4.67
N PHE A 83 10.70 2.59 -5.59
CA PHE A 83 12.05 2.08 -5.36
C PHE A 83 13.12 3.17 -5.26
N LEU A 84 12.95 4.30 -5.95
CA LEU A 84 13.87 5.44 -5.82
C LEU A 84 13.83 6.02 -4.40
N VAL A 85 12.63 6.26 -3.86
CA VAL A 85 12.45 6.81 -2.50
C VAL A 85 12.93 5.84 -1.42
N SER A 86 12.70 4.53 -1.59
CA SER A 86 13.21 3.53 -0.63
C SER A 86 14.73 3.49 -0.57
N ARG A 87 15.44 3.74 -1.68
CA ARG A 87 16.92 3.79 -1.69
C ARG A 87 17.45 4.98 -0.91
N ASP A 88 16.78 6.12 -0.94
CA ASP A 88 17.22 7.33 -0.22
C ASP A 88 17.08 7.16 1.29
N ARG A 89 16.03 6.49 1.77
CA ARG A 89 15.87 6.17 3.21
C ARG A 89 16.84 5.12 3.73
N LEU A 90 17.47 4.32 2.86
CA LEU A 90 18.47 3.31 3.23
C LEU A 90 19.90 3.89 3.32
N LYS A 91 20.09 5.15 2.92
CA LYS A 91 21.38 5.86 2.99
C LYS A 91 21.48 6.82 4.19
N GLY A 92 20.43 6.94 4.99
CA GLY A 92 20.39 7.71 6.24
C GLY A 92 20.50 6.84 7.46
#